data_AF-A0A830GC10-F1
#
_entry.id   AF-A0A830GC10-F1
#
_cell.length_a   1.000
_cell.length_b   1.000
_cell.length_c   1.000
_cell.angle_alpha   90.00
_cell.angle_beta   90.00
_cell.angle_gamma   90.00
#
_symmetry.space_group_name_H-M   'P 1'
#
loop_
_entity.id
_entity.type
_entity.pdbx_description
1 polymer ?
#
loop_
_entity_poly.entity_id
_entity_poly.type
_entity_poly.pdbx_seq_one_letter_code
_entity_poly.pdbx_strand_id
1 'polypeptide(L)'
;MVTSTPLFLGGFPGGMELALVLLIAVLLFGANKIPKLARSTGQAMGEFQRGREEIENELEEVREGGSTTESEADISTDTDVETESVGADAESASSKNA
;
A
#
# COMPACT_ATOMS: atom_id res chain seq x y z
N MET A 1 -4.06 -40.18 33.44
CA MET A 1 -3.10 -39.06 33.35
C MET A 1 -3.18 -38.55 31.93
N VAL A 2 -3.78 -37.39 31.70
CA VAL A 2 -3.92 -36.83 30.34
C VAL A 2 -2.60 -36.16 30.00
N THR A 3 -1.76 -36.86 29.24
CA THR A 3 -0.51 -36.28 28.75
C THR A 3 -0.87 -35.19 27.73
N SER A 4 -0.74 -33.93 28.13
CA SER A 4 -0.74 -32.78 27.23
C SER A 4 0.57 -32.80 26.45
N THR A 5 0.62 -33.60 25.40
CA THR A 5 1.67 -33.48 24.40
C THR A 5 1.36 -32.22 23.59
N PRO A 6 2.19 -31.17 23.62
CA PRO A 6 2.00 -30.05 22.72
C PRO A 6 2.19 -30.57 21.29
N LEU A 7 1.08 -30.62 20.57
CA LEU A 7 0.92 -31.23 19.25
C LEU A 7 1.62 -30.39 18.13
N PHE A 8 2.28 -29.30 18.52
CA PHE A 8 3.07 -28.39 17.69
C PHE A 8 4.46 -28.91 17.28
N LEU A 9 4.89 -30.10 17.74
CA LEU A 9 6.26 -30.59 17.48
C LEU A 9 6.46 -31.20 16.08
N GLY A 10 5.39 -31.33 15.29
CA GLY A 10 5.39 -31.99 13.98
C GLY A 10 5.40 -31.06 12.77
N GLY A 11 6.08 -29.91 12.82
CA GLY A 11 6.42 -29.06 11.65
C GLY A 11 5.26 -28.36 10.91
N PHE A 12 4.05 -28.92 10.92
CA PHE A 12 2.86 -28.33 10.33
C PHE A 12 1.64 -28.66 11.21
N PRO A 13 1.02 -27.64 11.84
CA PRO A 13 -0.27 -27.83 12.47
C PRO A 13 -1.28 -28.24 11.40
N GLY A 14 -1.99 -29.35 11.63
CA GLY A 14 -3.10 -29.79 10.81
C GLY A 14 -4.21 -28.73 10.77
N GLY A 15 -5.18 -28.90 9.86
CA GLY A 15 -6.24 -27.90 9.64
C GLY A 15 -7.04 -27.53 10.91
N MET A 16 -7.21 -28.48 11.83
CA MET A 16 -7.91 -28.23 13.09
C MET A 16 -7.09 -27.36 14.07
N GLU A 17 -5.78 -27.54 14.10
CA GLU A 17 -4.87 -26.73 14.94
C GLU A 17 -4.76 -25.31 14.40
N LEU A 18 -4.66 -25.16 13.07
CA LEU A 18 -4.73 -23.85 12.41
C LEU A 18 -6.05 -23.15 12.68
N ALA A 19 -7.18 -23.87 12.65
CA ALA A 19 -8.48 -23.30 12.98
C ALA A 19 -8.55 -22.81 14.44
N LEU A 20 -7.95 -23.55 15.39
CA LEU A 20 -7.89 -23.14 16.80
C LEU A 20 -7.03 -21.89 17.00
N VAL A 21 -5.85 -21.84 16.37
CA VAL A 21 -4.97 -20.67 16.42
C VAL A 21 -5.64 -19.45 15.77
N LEU A 22 -6.30 -19.65 14.62
CA LEU A 22 -7.06 -18.61 13.94
C LEU A 22 -8.20 -18.10 14.81
N LEU A 23 -8.91 -18.99 15.51
CA LEU A 23 -9.97 -18.61 16.44
C LEU A 23 -9.44 -17.70 17.56
N ILE A 24 -8.32 -18.08 18.19
CA ILE A 24 -7.68 -17.27 19.23
C ILE A 24 -7.23 -15.91 18.66
N ALA A 25 -6.60 -15.90 17.49
CA ALA A 25 -6.19 -14.66 16.83
C ALA A 25 -7.38 -13.75 16.50
N VAL A 26 -8.51 -14.32 16.07
CA VAL A 26 -9.76 -13.60 15.82
C VAL A 26 -10.36 -13.05 17.11
N LEU A 27 -10.24 -13.72 18.26
CA LEU A 27 -10.70 -13.17 19.53
C LEU A 27 -9.83 -12.00 20.02
N LEU A 28 -8.52 -12.07 19.79
CA LEU A 28 -7.58 -11.00 20.21
C LEU A 28 -7.65 -9.77 19.29
N PHE A 29 -7.66 -9.99 17.97
CA PHE A 29 -7.58 -8.93 16.98
C PHE A 29 -8.94 -8.57 16.36
N GLY A 30 -9.93 -9.47 16.41
CA GLY A 30 -11.24 -9.31 15.77
C GLY A 30 -11.30 -9.88 14.35
N ALA A 31 -12.46 -10.43 13.97
CA ALA A 31 -12.68 -11.08 12.66
C ALA A 31 -12.44 -10.16 11.47
N ASN A 32 -12.57 -8.83 11.65
CA ASN A 32 -12.41 -7.84 10.59
C ASN A 32 -10.98 -7.30 10.47
N LYS A 33 -10.09 -7.48 11.46
CA LYS A 33 -8.75 -6.86 11.41
C LYS A 33 -7.82 -7.62 10.47
N ILE A 34 -7.70 -8.94 10.63
CA ILE A 34 -6.83 -9.76 9.78
C ILE A 34 -7.15 -9.58 8.27
N PRO A 35 -8.40 -9.70 7.79
CA PRO A 35 -8.70 -9.51 6.38
C PRO A 35 -8.49 -8.07 5.91
N LYS A 36 -8.75 -7.07 6.76
CA LYS A 36 -8.53 -5.66 6.43
C LYS A 36 -7.03 -5.36 6.27
N LEU A 37 -6.20 -5.86 7.18
CA LEU A 37 -4.74 -5.74 7.10
C LEU A 37 -4.20 -6.45 5.86
N ALA A 38 -4.64 -7.69 5.60
CA ALA A 38 -4.23 -8.44 4.42
C ALA A 38 -4.58 -7.68 3.12
N ARG A 39 -5.76 -7.04 3.05
CA ARG A 39 -6.18 -6.27 1.89
C ARG A 39 -5.32 -5.02 1.68
N SER A 40 -5.10 -4.21 2.71
CA SER A 40 -4.26 -3.01 2.58
C SER A 40 -2.80 -3.33 2.29
N THR A 41 -2.24 -4.36 2.96
CA THR A 41 -0.87 -4.82 2.71
C THR A 41 -0.74 -5.43 1.33
N GLY A 42 -1.75 -6.17 0.86
CA GLY A 42 -1.78 -6.72 -0.49
C GLY A 42 -1.86 -5.65 -1.58
N GLN A 43 -2.65 -4.59 -1.36
CA GLN A 43 -2.68 -3.44 -2.28
C GLN A 43 -1.32 -2.73 -2.33
N ALA A 44 -0.73 -2.43 -1.18
CA ALA A 44 0.58 -1.78 -1.11
C ALA A 44 1.68 -2.64 -1.75
N MET A 45 1.71 -3.94 -1.48
CA MET A 45 2.65 -4.87 -2.12
C MET A 45 2.42 -4.99 -3.63
N GLY A 46 1.17 -4.95 -4.08
CA GLY A 46 0.83 -5.00 -5.50
C GLY A 46 1.30 -3.76 -6.27
N GLU A 47 1.06 -2.56 -5.72
CA GLU A 47 1.54 -1.31 -6.31
C GLU A 47 3.08 -1.23 -6.26
N PHE A 48 3.69 -1.67 -5.17
CA PHE A 48 5.14 -1.75 -5.06
C PHE A 48 5.75 -2.69 -6.09
N GLN A 49 5.14 -3.86 -6.34
CA GLN A 49 5.66 -4.81 -7.32
C GLN A 49 5.56 -4.26 -8.76
N ARG A 50 4.48 -3.55 -9.09
CA ARG A 50 4.33 -2.87 -10.39
C ARG A 50 5.34 -1.76 -10.60
N GLY A 51 5.50 -0.88 -9.61
CA GLY A 51 6.50 0.19 -9.68
C GLY A 51 7.93 -0.36 -9.79
N ARG A 52 8.23 -1.50 -9.14
CA ARG A 52 9.52 -2.18 -9.31
C ARG A 52 9.74 -2.71 -10.72
N GLU A 53 8.71 -3.25 -11.36
CA GLU A 53 8.76 -3.77 -12.73
C GLU A 53 8.92 -2.63 -13.75
N GLU A 54 8.22 -1.51 -13.56
CA GLU A 54 8.40 -0.29 -14.37
C GLU A 54 9.84 0.24 -14.27
N ILE A 55 10.38 0.35 -13.06
CA ILE A 55 11.77 0.78 -12.85
C ILE A 55 12.76 -0.20 -13.49
N GLU A 56 12.54 -1.51 -13.37
CA GLU A 56 13.41 -2.52 -13.99
C GLU A 56 13.40 -2.41 -15.52
N ASN A 57 12.23 -2.21 -16.12
CA ASN A 57 12.07 -2.01 -17.56
C ASN A 57 12.73 -0.70 -18.03
N GLU A 58 12.57 0.41 -17.30
CA GLU A 58 13.27 1.68 -17.60
C GLU A 58 14.79 1.52 -17.50
N LEU A 59 15.28 0.79 -16.49
CA LEU A 59 16.71 0.53 -16.33
C LEU A 59 17.25 -0.37 -17.46
N GLU A 60 16.48 -1.33 -17.93
CA GLU A 60 16.83 -2.18 -19.07
C GLU A 60 16.84 -1.38 -20.38
N GLU A 61 15.83 -0.52 -20.60
CA GLU A 61 15.76 0.38 -21.74
C GLU A 61 16.93 1.39 -21.76
N VAL A 62 17.32 1.94 -20.61
CA VAL A 62 18.52 2.80 -20.51
C VAL A 62 19.81 2.01 -20.78
N ARG A 63 19.85 0.73 -20.38
CA ARG A 63 21.01 -0.14 -20.58
C ARG A 63 21.15 -0.60 -22.04
N GLU A 64 20.04 -0.78 -22.74
CA GLU A 64 19.98 -1.21 -24.14
C GLU A 64 19.97 -0.01 -25.12
N GLY A 65 19.44 1.14 -24.70
CA GLY A 65 19.23 2.38 -25.46
C GLY A 65 20.43 3.32 -25.58
N GLY A 66 21.65 2.88 -25.26
CA GLY A 66 22.90 3.62 -25.50
C GLY A 66 23.27 3.83 -26.99
N SER A 67 22.34 3.63 -27.93
CA SER A 67 22.52 3.92 -29.34
C SER A 67 21.24 4.51 -29.96
N THR A 68 21.34 5.79 -30.34
CA THR A 68 20.50 6.56 -31.31
C THR A 68 19.58 7.64 -30.70
N THR A 69 20.13 8.85 -30.62
CA THR A 69 19.65 10.15 -31.17
C THR A 69 18.13 10.40 -31.39
N GLU A 70 17.67 11.42 -30.66
CA GLU A 70 16.69 12.50 -30.99
C GLU A 70 15.31 12.19 -31.59
N SER A 71 14.25 12.67 -30.92
CA SER A 71 13.25 13.53 -31.56
C SER A 71 12.47 14.34 -30.52
N GLU A 72 12.37 15.63 -30.80
CA GLU A 72 11.71 16.69 -30.06
C GLU A 72 10.18 16.53 -29.95
N ALA A 73 9.64 17.34 -29.03
CA ALA A 73 8.33 18.01 -29.09
C ALA A 73 7.06 17.19 -28.85
N ASP A 74 6.52 17.32 -27.63
CA ASP A 74 5.18 17.91 -27.47
C ASP A 74 5.04 18.53 -26.07
N ILE A 75 5.46 19.79 -25.92
CA ILE A 75 4.94 20.68 -24.88
C ILE A 75 3.70 21.32 -25.48
N SER A 76 2.55 20.75 -25.20
CA SER A 76 1.26 21.41 -25.35
C SER A 76 0.84 21.92 -23.97
N THR A 77 1.17 23.21 -23.74
CA THR A 77 0.49 24.02 -22.74
C THR A 77 -0.92 24.27 -23.25
N ASP A 78 -1.93 23.75 -22.57
CA ASP A 78 -3.25 24.33 -22.60
C ASP A 78 -3.75 24.54 -21.17
N THR A 79 -4.00 25.80 -20.89
CA THR A 79 -4.39 26.36 -19.60
C THR A 79 -5.89 26.48 -19.61
N ASP A 80 -6.57 25.71 -18.77
CA ASP A 80 -7.95 26.01 -18.36
C ASP A 80 -8.12 25.58 -16.90
N VAL A 81 -7.53 26.35 -15.99
CA VAL A 81 -7.97 26.36 -14.59
C VAL A 81 -9.07 27.41 -14.49
N GLU A 82 -10.31 26.96 -14.65
CA GLU A 82 -11.50 27.74 -14.32
C GLU A 82 -11.45 28.10 -12.82
N THR A 83 -11.06 29.34 -12.56
CA THR A 83 -11.38 30.07 -11.34
C THR A 83 -12.82 30.51 -11.40
N GLU A 84 -13.75 29.76 -10.80
CA GLU A 84 -14.98 30.30 -10.20
C GLU A 84 -15.48 29.39 -9.05
N SER A 85 -15.12 29.77 -7.82
CA SER A 85 -16.13 29.92 -6.76
C SER A 85 -15.55 30.83 -5.69
N VAL A 86 -15.85 32.11 -5.86
CA VAL A 86 -15.83 33.12 -4.80
C VAL A 86 -16.89 32.73 -3.77
N GLY A 87 -16.50 32.66 -2.50
CA GLY A 87 -17.43 32.52 -1.38
C GLY A 87 -16.70 32.65 -0.05
N ALA A 88 -16.79 33.84 0.54
CA ALA A 88 -16.65 34.27 1.95
C ALA A 88 -16.19 33.20 2.97
N ASP A 89 -15.22 33.46 3.84
CA ASP A 89 -15.38 34.46 4.90
C ASP A 89 -14.03 35.06 5.33
N ALA A 90 -13.99 36.39 5.38
CA ALA A 90 -12.99 37.16 6.10
C ALA A 90 -13.44 37.39 7.55
N GLU A 91 -12.42 37.51 8.42
CA GLU A 91 -12.43 38.25 9.68
C GLU A 91 -12.93 37.52 10.96
N SER A 92 -11.98 37.06 11.77
CA SER A 92 -11.86 37.60 13.14
C SER A 92 -10.51 37.27 13.80
N ALA A 93 -9.82 38.35 14.15
CA ALA A 93 -9.13 38.58 15.42
C ALA A 93 -7.99 37.65 15.90
N SER A 94 -6.83 38.31 16.07
CA SER A 94 -6.09 38.37 17.34
C SER A 94 -5.46 37.09 17.90
N SER A 95 -4.13 37.02 17.88
CA SER A 95 -3.34 37.23 19.11
C SER A 95 -1.86 36.97 18.83
N LYS A 96 -1.07 38.01 19.05
CA LYS A 96 0.40 37.97 19.10
C LYS A 96 0.75 38.08 20.58
N ASN A 97 1.18 36.97 21.20
CA ASN A 97 1.85 37.02 22.51
C ASN A 97 2.66 35.74 22.77
N ALA A 98 3.97 35.80 22.52
CA ALA A 98 5.05 35.12 23.24
C ALA A 98 6.38 35.53 22.60
#